data_AF-A0A0L7RBW4-F1
#
_entry.id   AF-A0A0L7RBW4-F1
#
_cell.length_a   1.000
_cell.length_b   1.000
_cell.length_c   1.000
_cell.angle_alpha   90.00
_cell.angle_beta   90.00
_cell.angle_gamma   90.00
#
_symmetry.space_group_name_H-M   'P 1'
#
loop_
_entity.id
_entity.type
_entity.pdbx_description
1 polymer ?
#
loop_
_entity_poly.entity_id
_entity_poly.type
_entity_poly.pdbx_seq_one_letter_code
_entity_poly.pdbx_strand_id
1 'polypeptide(L)'
;MDSFDDDMFALSDEELPISSTKCNPVEEHLMKQLLDVQTRIEKTANDIKEIRDATRHILKSLYYQALYGEDITSDSDTDLYTTDGQPVVKKKKHKVHQLKQILVIQNSWKCIISDKWVIGVVLKNTSKE
;
A
#
# COMPACT_ATOMS: atom_id res chain seq x y z
N MET A 1 -30.57 -25.78 78.18
CA MET A 1 -31.97 -25.69 77.73
C MET A 1 -32.04 -24.40 76.95
N ASP A 2 -31.56 -24.42 75.70
CA ASP A 2 -32.30 -24.90 74.50
C ASP A 2 -33.60 -24.09 74.35
N SER A 3 -33.90 -23.41 73.25
CA SER A 3 -33.70 -23.85 71.86
C SER A 3 -33.85 -22.68 70.88
N PHE A 4 -32.93 -22.61 69.92
CA PHE A 4 -33.16 -22.35 68.48
C PHE A 4 -34.25 -21.33 68.08
N ASP A 5 -33.86 -20.06 67.92
CA ASP A 5 -34.44 -19.20 66.88
C ASP A 5 -33.74 -19.57 65.56
N ASP A 6 -34.17 -20.69 64.95
CA ASP A 6 -33.75 -21.08 63.60
C ASP A 6 -34.60 -20.32 62.57
N ASP A 7 -33.94 -19.34 61.94
CA ASP A 7 -34.14 -18.81 60.60
C ASP A 7 -35.34 -19.34 59.77
N MET A 8 -36.53 -18.77 60.00
CA MET A 8 -37.66 -18.84 59.05
C MET A 8 -37.48 -17.94 57.80
N PHE A 9 -36.30 -17.35 57.61
CA PHE A 9 -35.95 -16.52 56.46
C PHE A 9 -34.75 -17.05 55.68
N ALA A 10 -34.50 -18.37 55.71
CA ALA A 10 -33.75 -19.01 54.64
C ALA A 10 -34.62 -18.96 53.37
N LEU A 11 -34.68 -17.77 52.74
CA LEU A 11 -35.03 -17.63 51.34
C LEU A 11 -34.03 -18.52 50.61
N SER A 12 -34.50 -19.73 50.28
CA SER A 12 -33.89 -20.63 49.32
C SER A 12 -33.23 -19.78 48.26
N ASP A 13 -31.94 -20.01 48.01
CA ASP A 13 -31.24 -19.48 46.85
C ASP A 13 -32.16 -19.66 45.64
N GLU A 14 -32.89 -18.60 45.32
CA GLU A 14 -33.64 -18.52 44.09
C GLU A 14 -32.53 -18.42 43.07
N GLU A 15 -32.15 -19.59 42.52
CA GLU A 15 -31.35 -19.72 41.34
C GLU A 15 -31.90 -18.68 40.37
N LEU A 16 -31.22 -17.53 40.32
CA LEU A 16 -31.46 -16.53 39.30
C LEU A 16 -31.46 -17.33 38.01
N PRO A 17 -32.55 -17.34 37.22
CA PRO A 17 -32.57 -18.11 36.02
C PRO A 17 -31.34 -17.65 35.25
N ILE A 18 -30.35 -18.55 35.17
CA ILE A 18 -29.19 -18.38 34.31
C ILE A 18 -29.85 -17.99 33.02
N SER A 19 -29.57 -16.77 32.54
CA SER A 19 -30.11 -16.29 31.28
C SER A 19 -29.56 -17.23 30.23
N SER A 20 -30.24 -18.37 30.05
CA SER A 20 -30.01 -19.26 28.95
C SER A 20 -30.33 -18.36 27.78
N THR A 21 -29.29 -17.92 27.09
CA THR A 21 -29.39 -17.22 25.83
C THR A 21 -30.12 -18.18 24.91
N LYS A 22 -31.45 -18.18 24.97
CA LYS A 22 -32.31 -18.75 23.95
C LYS A 22 -32.14 -17.82 22.77
N CYS A 23 -30.98 -17.94 22.12
CA CYS A 23 -30.69 -17.23 20.91
C CYS A 23 -31.70 -17.77 19.89
N ASN A 24 -32.60 -16.89 19.45
CA ASN A 24 -33.59 -17.29 18.47
C ASN A 24 -32.83 -17.67 17.19
N PRO A 25 -33.00 -18.89 16.65
CA PRO A 25 -32.25 -19.32 15.47
C PRO A 25 -32.48 -18.39 14.26
N VAL A 26 -33.63 -17.71 14.21
CA VAL A 26 -33.91 -16.69 13.20
C VAL A 26 -33.06 -15.43 13.42
N GLU A 27 -32.90 -15.00 14.66
CA GLU A 27 -32.09 -13.83 15.02
C GLU A 27 -30.61 -14.08 14.71
N GLU A 28 -30.08 -15.26 15.07
CA GLU A 28 -28.71 -15.65 14.74
C GLU A 28 -28.49 -15.69 13.22
N HIS A 29 -29.45 -16.24 12.48
CA HIS A 29 -29.40 -16.28 11.01
C HIS A 29 -29.34 -14.87 10.41
N LEU A 30 -30.18 -13.94 10.90
CA LEU A 30 -30.21 -12.55 10.44
C LEU A 30 -28.91 -11.81 10.80
N MET A 31 -28.39 -11.98 12.01
CA MET A 31 -27.10 -11.42 12.40
C MET A 31 -25.96 -11.92 11.50
N LYS A 32 -25.95 -13.22 11.18
CA LYS A 32 -24.96 -13.81 10.28
C LYS A 32 -25.06 -13.21 8.86
N GLN A 33 -26.27 -13.03 8.35
CA GLN A 33 -26.48 -12.37 7.05
C GLN A 33 -26.02 -10.91 7.06
N LEU A 34 -26.29 -10.17 8.13
CA LEU A 34 -25.84 -8.78 8.27
C LEU A 34 -24.32 -8.69 8.32
N LEU A 35 -23.66 -9.58 9.06
CA LEU A 35 -22.20 -9.64 9.10
C LEU A 35 -21.59 -10.00 7.74
N ASP A 36 -22.18 -10.94 7.00
CA ASP A 36 -21.75 -11.27 5.64
C ASP A 36 -21.87 -10.04 4.71
N VAL A 37 -23.00 -9.35 4.75
CA VAL A 37 -23.21 -8.14 3.93
C VAL A 37 -22.22 -7.05 4.33
N GLN A 38 -22.02 -6.82 5.63
CA GLN A 38 -21.07 -5.82 6.13
C GLN A 38 -19.64 -6.11 5.66
N THR A 39 -19.17 -7.35 5.82
CA THR A 39 -17.83 -7.75 5.39
C THR A 39 -17.64 -7.62 3.88
N ARG A 40 -18.68 -7.92 3.09
CA ARG A 40 -18.66 -7.69 1.63
C ARG A 40 -18.60 -6.21 1.26
N ILE A 41 -19.31 -5.36 1.99
CA ILE A 41 -19.26 -3.90 1.79
C ILE A 41 -17.86 -3.38 2.11
N GLU A 42 -17.28 -3.76 3.24
CA GLU A 42 -15.95 -3.34 3.67
C GLU A 42 -14.87 -3.79 2.67
N LYS A 43 -14.94 -5.04 2.21
CA LYS A 43 -14.04 -5.55 1.16
C LYS A 43 -14.16 -4.73 -0.13
N THR A 44 -15.37 -4.51 -0.62
CA THR A 44 -15.61 -3.75 -1.85
C THR A 44 -15.10 -2.30 -1.71
N ALA A 45 -15.26 -1.69 -0.54
CA ALA A 45 -14.75 -0.35 -0.26
C ALA A 45 -13.22 -0.28 -0.32
N ASN A 46 -12.53 -1.31 0.19
CA ASN A 46 -11.07 -1.42 0.08
C ASN A 46 -10.63 -1.62 -1.38
N ASP A 47 -11.30 -2.50 -2.13
CA ASP A 47 -10.99 -2.72 -3.55
C ASP A 47 -11.16 -1.40 -4.35
N ILE A 48 -12.21 -0.63 -4.09
CA ILE A 48 -12.42 0.69 -4.70
C ILE A 48 -11.27 1.65 -4.37
N LYS A 49 -10.79 1.64 -3.12
CA LYS A 49 -9.67 2.49 -2.69
C LYS A 49 -8.38 2.12 -3.42
N GLU A 50 -8.07 0.83 -3.54
CA GLU A 50 -6.89 0.35 -4.27
C GLU A 50 -6.94 0.74 -5.75
N ILE A 51 -8.08 0.54 -6.41
CA ILE A 51 -8.28 0.95 -7.81
C ILE A 51 -8.09 2.46 -7.97
N ARG A 52 -8.63 3.26 -7.03
CA ARG A 52 -8.50 4.71 -7.05
C ARG A 52 -7.04 5.15 -6.89
N ASP A 53 -6.29 4.50 -6.02
CA ASP A 53 -4.88 4.79 -5.78
C ASP A 53 -4.01 4.39 -6.98
N ALA A 54 -4.26 3.23 -7.58
CA ALA A 54 -3.62 2.79 -8.82
C ALA A 54 -3.92 3.76 -9.98
N THR A 55 -5.18 4.15 -10.14
CA THR A 55 -5.61 5.12 -11.16
C THR A 55 -4.92 6.46 -10.97
N ARG A 56 -4.81 6.95 -9.72
CA ARG A 56 -4.08 8.19 -9.41
C ARG A 56 -2.61 8.08 -9.78
N HIS A 57 -1.98 6.94 -9.50
CA HIS A 57 -0.59 6.70 -9.85
C HIS A 57 -0.38 6.69 -11.38
N ILE A 58 -1.23 5.99 -12.12
CA ILE A 58 -1.19 5.95 -13.59
C ILE A 58 -1.37 7.37 -14.15
N LEU A 59 -2.37 8.11 -13.68
CA LEU A 59 -2.63 9.47 -14.15
C LEU A 59 -1.45 10.40 -13.86
N LYS A 60 -0.83 10.28 -12.68
CA LYS A 60 0.39 11.00 -12.33
C LYS A 60 1.54 10.64 -13.28
N SER A 61 1.76 9.34 -13.54
CA SER A 61 2.78 8.86 -14.47
C SER A 61 2.57 9.42 -15.88
N LEU A 62 1.35 9.33 -16.41
CA LEU A 62 1.00 9.85 -17.73
C LEU A 62 1.18 11.37 -17.80
N TYR A 63 0.82 12.10 -16.74
CA TYR A 63 1.04 13.54 -16.66
C TYR A 63 2.53 13.89 -16.74
N TYR A 64 3.39 13.17 -16.00
CA TYR A 64 4.83 13.38 -16.07
C TYR A 64 5.39 13.03 -17.47
N GLN A 65 4.94 11.93 -18.06
CA GLN A 65 5.33 11.54 -19.42
C GLN A 65 4.91 12.58 -20.46
N ALA A 66 3.71 13.16 -20.32
CA ALA A 66 3.25 14.22 -21.22
C ALA A 66 4.04 15.52 -21.06
N LEU A 67 4.41 15.88 -19.82
CA LEU A 67 5.10 17.14 -19.52
C LEU A 67 6.61 17.10 -19.84
N TYR A 68 7.26 15.96 -19.60
CA TYR A 68 8.72 15.83 -19.69
C TYR A 68 9.18 14.86 -20.79
N GLY A 69 8.25 14.22 -21.51
CA GLY A 69 8.56 13.12 -22.42
C GLY A 69 8.74 11.78 -21.68
N GLU A 70 8.82 10.70 -22.44
CA GLU A 70 9.20 9.40 -21.90
C GLU A 70 10.69 9.42 -21.53
N ASP A 71 11.03 8.95 -20.33
CA ASP A 71 12.42 8.88 -19.88
C ASP A 71 13.14 7.77 -20.66
N ILE A 72 13.74 8.11 -21.80
CA ILE A 72 14.51 7.21 -22.69
C ILE A 72 15.79 6.68 -22.00
N THR A 73 15.96 6.95 -20.70
CA THR A 73 17.02 6.34 -19.88
C THR A 73 16.68 4.92 -19.43
N SER A 74 15.44 4.46 -19.63
CA SER A 74 15.14 3.03 -19.57
C SER A 74 15.78 2.35 -20.78
N ASP A 75 16.71 1.47 -20.50
CA ASP A 75 17.53 0.64 -21.39
C ASP A 75 16.63 -0.25 -22.28
N SER A 76 15.90 0.37 -23.20
CA SER A 76 15.09 -0.33 -24.17
C SER A 76 16.04 -0.98 -25.17
N ASP A 77 16.43 -2.21 -24.84
CA ASP A 77 16.98 -3.19 -25.77
C ASP A 77 15.92 -3.49 -26.81
N THR A 78 15.81 -2.61 -27.79
CA THR A 78 15.12 -2.92 -29.04
C THR A 78 16.03 -3.87 -29.81
N ASP A 79 15.95 -5.16 -29.48
CA ASP A 79 16.60 -6.24 -30.23
C ASP A 79 16.02 -6.28 -31.64
N LEU A 80 16.64 -5.54 -32.56
CA LEU A 80 16.26 -5.52 -33.96
C LEU A 80 16.96 -6.68 -34.66
N TYR A 81 16.21 -7.54 -35.32
CA TYR A 81 16.74 -8.62 -36.16
C TYR A 81 16.54 -8.29 -37.65
N THR A 82 17.46 -8.74 -38.50
CA THR A 82 17.29 -8.70 -39.96
C THR A 82 16.17 -9.66 -40.39
N THR A 83 15.70 -9.54 -41.63
CA THR A 83 14.76 -10.49 -42.24
C THR A 83 15.25 -11.94 -42.23
N ASP A 84 16.57 -12.13 -42.08
CA ASP A 84 17.23 -13.44 -41.98
C ASP A 84 17.50 -13.86 -40.52
N GLY A 85 16.97 -13.12 -39.54
CA GLY A 85 17.05 -13.46 -38.11
C GLY A 85 18.40 -13.15 -37.44
N GLN A 86 19.25 -12.30 -38.02
CA GLN A 86 20.51 -11.90 -37.39
C GLN A 86 20.35 -10.59 -36.58
N PRO A 87 20.96 -10.48 -35.39
CA PRO A 87 20.86 -9.28 -34.57
C PRO A 87 21.54 -8.08 -35.25
N VAL A 88 20.78 -7.01 -35.46
CA VAL A 88 21.24 -5.73 -36.00
C VAL A 88 21.79 -4.90 -34.85
N VAL A 89 23.08 -5.04 -34.58
CA VAL A 89 23.78 -4.17 -33.62
C VAL A 89 23.85 -2.76 -34.19
N LYS A 90 22.87 -1.92 -33.84
CA LYS A 90 22.95 -0.48 -34.09
C LYS A 90 24.04 0.08 -33.19
N LYS A 91 25.22 0.36 -33.75
CA LYS A 91 26.19 1.24 -33.09
C LYS A 91 25.53 2.62 -32.96
N LYS A 92 24.88 2.87 -31.82
CA LYS A 92 24.40 4.21 -31.45
C LYS A 92 25.64 5.09 -31.42
N LYS A 93 25.90 5.82 -32.51
CA LYS A 93 26.71 7.04 -32.44
C LYS A 93 25.86 8.03 -31.67
N HIS A 94 25.83 7.89 -30.35
CA HIS A 94 25.52 9.00 -29.49
C HIS A 94 26.57 10.05 -29.82
N LYS A 95 26.21 10.98 -30.73
CA LYS A 95 26.71 12.33 -30.58
C LYS A 95 26.21 12.71 -29.20
N VAL A 96 27.08 12.52 -28.21
CA VAL A 96 26.95 13.14 -26.91
C VAL A 96 26.89 14.62 -27.27
N HIS A 97 25.68 15.14 -27.46
CA HIS A 97 25.47 16.54 -27.23
C HIS A 97 25.97 16.70 -25.81
N GLN A 98 27.16 17.30 -25.68
CA GLN A 98 27.66 17.82 -24.42
C GLN A 98 26.64 18.88 -24.01
N LEU A 99 25.50 18.43 -23.49
CA LEU A 99 24.69 19.22 -22.59
C LEU A 99 25.70 19.61 -21.53
N LYS A 100 26.14 20.87 -21.54
CA LYS A 100 26.98 21.41 -20.49
C LYS A 100 26.26 21.06 -19.20
N GLN A 101 26.76 20.06 -18.47
CA GLN A 101 26.20 19.71 -17.18
C GLN A 101 26.43 20.94 -16.32
N ILE A 102 25.35 21.67 -16.04
CA ILE A 102 25.35 22.89 -15.22
C ILE A 102 25.53 22.53 -13.74
N LEU A 103 25.24 21.29 -13.36
CA LEU A 103 25.42 20.77 -12.02
C LEU A 103 26.20 19.46 -12.10
N VAL A 104 27.34 19.42 -11.42
CA VAL A 104 28.20 18.23 -11.31
C VAL A 104 28.15 17.74 -9.87
N ILE A 105 27.96 16.44 -9.68
CA ILE A 105 28.00 15.82 -8.34
C ILE A 105 29.45 15.82 -7.87
N GLN A 106 29.72 16.50 -6.75
CA GLN A 106 31.05 16.46 -6.12
C GLN A 106 31.16 15.32 -5.11
N ASN A 107 30.11 15.10 -4.33
CA ASN A 107 30.11 14.08 -3.30
C ASN A 107 28.68 13.60 -3.05
N SER A 108 28.56 12.37 -2.56
CA SER A 108 27.30 11.84 -2.08
C SER A 108 27.55 11.01 -0.83
N TRP A 109 26.62 11.08 0.12
CA TRP A 109 26.65 10.27 1.32
C TRP A 109 25.26 9.73 1.61
N LYS A 110 25.22 8.60 2.31
CA LYS A 110 23.98 7.96 2.72
C LYS A 110 24.08 7.56 4.18
N CYS A 111 23.02 7.76 4.94
CA CYS A 111 22.90 7.26 6.30
C CYS A 111 21.47 6.78 6.58
N ILE A 112 21.32 6.01 7.65
CA ILE A 112 20.03 5.54 8.14
C ILE A 112 19.78 6.22 9.49
N ILE A 113 18.66 6.94 9.61
CA ILE A 113 18.26 7.62 10.83
C ILE A 113 16.80 7.24 11.12
N SER A 114 16.54 6.62 12.27
CA SER A 114 15.20 6.19 12.68
C SER A 114 14.48 5.35 11.61
N ASP A 115 15.16 4.31 11.11
CA ASP A 115 14.69 3.40 10.05
C ASP A 115 14.35 4.09 8.71
N LYS A 116 14.81 5.32 8.49
CA LYS A 116 14.65 6.06 7.24
C LYS A 116 16.00 6.25 6.56
N TRP A 117 16.03 6.00 5.27
CA TRP A 117 17.18 6.29 4.43
C TRP A 117 17.27 7.80 4.15
N VAL A 118 18.43 8.38 4.43
CA VAL A 118 18.76 9.76 4.10
C VAL A 118 19.92 9.73 3.11
N ILE A 119 19.75 10.40 1.97
CA ILE A 119 20.76 10.54 0.93
C ILE A 119 21.07 12.02 0.78
N GLY A 120 22.32 12.40 1.04
CA GLY A 120 22.83 13.73 0.78
C GLY A 120 23.66 13.74 -0.50
N VAL A 121 23.38 14.68 -1.40
CA VAL A 121 24.15 14.88 -2.64
C VAL A 121 24.66 16.32 -2.65
N VAL A 122 25.98 16.48 -2.80
CA VAL A 122 26.64 17.78 -2.94
C VAL A 122 26.82 18.07 -4.41
N LEU A 123 26.24 19.17 -4.88
CA LEU A 123 26.28 19.60 -6.28
C LEU A 123 27.14 20.85 -6.43
N LYS A 124 28.01 20.88 -7.45
CA LYS A 124 28.77 22.07 -7.89
C LYS A 124 28.09 22.64 -9.13
N ASN A 125 27.81 23.94 -9.12
CA ASN A 125 27.33 24.65 -10.30
C ASN A 125 28.51 25.02 -11.22
N THR A 126 28.43 24.64 -12.48
CA THR A 126 29.44 24.81 -13.54
C THR A 126 28.93 25.68 -14.70
N SER A 127 27.78 26.38 -14.55
CA SER A 127 27.24 27.29 -15.58
C SER A 127 28.10 28.52 -15.89
N LYS A 128 29.08 28.85 -15.05
CA LYS A 128 29.92 30.05 -15.16
C LYS A 128 31.41 29.75 -15.34
N GLU A 129 31.79 28.48 -15.53
CA GLU A 129 33.14 28.09 -15.99
C GLU A 129 33.19 28.06 -17.53
#